data_AF-A0A7K1LL74-F1
#
_entry.id   AF-A0A7K1LL74-F1
#
_cell.length_a   1.000
_cell.length_b   1.000
_cell.length_c   1.000
_cell.angle_alpha   90.00
_cell.angle_beta   90.00
_cell.angle_gamma   90.00
#
_symmetry.space_group_name_H-M   'P 1'
#
loop_
_entity.id
_entity.type
_entity.pdbx_description
1 polymer ?
#
loop_
_entity_poly.entity_id
_entity_poly.type
_entity_poly.pdbx_seq_one_letter_code
_entity_poly.pdbx_strand_id
1 'polypeptide(L)' 'MHHATYVIETPDGEREFARTTSAADYLLDGGFANSDREPRWHLVWCLERMDPGEPIDVGEARVHLIRG' A
#
# COMPACT_ATOMS: atom_id res chain seq x y z
N MET A 1 6.25 20.87 -3.18
CA MET A 1 5.44 19.72 -3.64
C MET A 1 5.55 18.69 -2.55
N HIS A 2 4.47 18.45 -1.81
CA HIS A 2 4.46 17.43 -0.77
C HIS A 2 4.46 16.05 -1.44
N HIS A 3 5.54 15.28 -1.27
CA HIS A 3 5.63 13.93 -1.84
C HIS A 3 4.89 12.97 -0.90
N ALA A 4 3.93 12.23 -1.43
CA ALA A 4 3.27 11.15 -0.73
C ALA A 4 4.20 9.92 -0.70
N THR A 5 4.42 9.38 0.49
CA THR A 5 5.17 8.13 0.71
C THR A 5 4.24 7.11 1.34
N TYR A 6 4.19 5.91 0.76
CA TYR A 6 3.51 4.76 1.31
C TYR A 6 4.53 3.93 2.10
N VAL A 7 4.26 3.70 3.39
CA VAL A 7 5.06 2.79 4.23
C VAL A 7 4.24 1.53 4.45
N ILE A 8 4.79 0.39 4.09
CA ILE A 8 4.14 -0.91 4.23
C ILE A 8 4.87 -1.68 5.32
N GLU A 9 4.18 -1.95 6.43
CA GLU A 9 4.64 -2.78 7.53
C GLU A 9 4.23 -4.23 7.27
N THR A 10 5.16 -5.15 7.38
CA THR A 10 4.96 -6.60 7.21
C THR A 10 5.68 -7.36 8.33
N PRO A 11 5.42 -8.67 8.52
CA PRO A 11 6.20 -9.48 9.47
C PRO A 11 7.71 -9.47 9.21
N ASP A 12 8.13 -9.28 7.95
CA ASP A 12 9.54 -9.24 7.55
C ASP A 12 10.19 -7.85 7.71
N GLY A 13 9.38 -6.83 8.03
CA GLY A 13 9.82 -5.45 8.25
C GLY A 13 9.05 -4.42 7.42
N GLU A 14 9.57 -3.21 7.42
CA GLU A 14 8.94 -2.04 6.80
C GLU A 14 9.59 -1.69 5.45
N ARG A 15 8.77 -1.21 4.51
CA ARG A 15 9.25 -0.77 3.20
C ARG A 15 8.52 0.47 2.69
N GLU A 16 9.29 1.40 2.11
CA GLU A 16 8.78 2.66 1.60
C GLU A 16 8.62 2.66 0.08
N PHE A 17 7.55 3.30 -0.39
CA PHE A 17 7.24 3.47 -1.80
C PHE A 17 6.77 4.90 -2.09
N ALA A 18 7.39 5.55 -3.07
CA ALA A 18 6.99 6.90 -3.51
C ALA A 18 5.81 6.90 -4.49
N ARG A 19 5.34 5.72 -4.92
CA ARG A 19 4.29 5.57 -5.94
C ARG A 19 3.31 4.49 -5.52
N THR A 20 2.02 4.79 -5.71
CA THR A 20 0.93 3.89 -5.41
C THR A 20 1.02 2.57 -6.20
N THR A 21 1.44 2.65 -7.46
CA THR A 21 1.59 1.47 -8.31
C THR A 21 2.64 0.50 -7.77
N SER A 22 3.80 1.01 -7.35
CA SER A 22 4.86 0.19 -6.76
C SER A 22 4.47 -0.42 -5.42
N ALA A 23 3.70 0.30 -4.61
CA ALA A 23 3.13 -0.21 -3.37
C ALA A 23 2.14 -1.36 -3.62
N ALA A 24 1.22 -1.18 -4.58
CA ALA A 24 0.26 -2.22 -4.98
C ALA A 24 0.95 -3.47 -5.55
N ASP A 25 1.97 -3.28 -6.40
CA ASP A 25 2.74 -4.38 -6.99
C ASP A 25 3.42 -5.20 -5.88
N TYR A 26 4.05 -4.54 -4.89
CA TYR A 26 4.65 -5.22 -3.75
C TYR A 26 3.65 -6.02 -2.92
N LEU A 27 2.45 -5.49 -2.67
CA LEU A 27 1.41 -6.18 -1.90
C LEU A 27 0.90 -7.44 -2.61
N LEU A 28 0.79 -7.39 -3.93
CA LEU A 28 0.38 -8.54 -4.74
C LEU A 28 1.50 -9.58 -4.87
N ASP A 29 2.71 -9.14 -5.20
CA ASP A 29 3.87 -10.03 -5.37
C ASP A 29 4.26 -10.70 -4.05
N GLY A 30 4.04 -10.03 -2.91
CA GLY A 30 4.24 -10.56 -1.57
C GLY A 30 3.11 -11.46 -1.07
N GLY A 31 2.02 -11.62 -1.82
CA GLY A 31 0.86 -12.44 -1.44
C GLY A 31 -0.02 -11.86 -0.32
N PHE A 32 0.18 -10.59 0.04
CA PHE A 32 -0.63 -9.88 1.04
C PHE A 32 -2.01 -9.51 0.49
N ALA A 33 -2.08 -9.20 -0.81
CA ALA A 33 -3.31 -8.98 -1.54
C ALA A 33 -3.59 -10.14 -2.50
N ASN A 34 -4.87 -10.47 -2.69
CA ASN A 34 -5.30 -11.50 -3.64
C ASN A 34 -5.80 -10.81 -4.93
N SER A 35 -5.11 -11.02 -6.05
CA SER A 35 -5.46 -10.41 -7.35
C SER A 35 -6.83 -10.82 -7.90
N ASP A 36 -7.38 -11.97 -7.49
CA ASP A 36 -8.70 -12.44 -7.93
C ASP A 36 -9.83 -11.73 -7.17
N ARG A 37 -9.58 -11.35 -5.92
CA ARG A 37 -10.54 -10.60 -5.08
C ARG A 37 -10.37 -9.09 -5.24
N GLU A 38 -9.12 -8.65 -5.24
CA GLU A 38 -8.70 -7.25 -5.31
C GLU A 38 -7.69 -7.12 -6.45
N PRO A 39 -8.19 -7.03 -7.70
CA PRO A 39 -7.32 -6.86 -8.84
C PRO A 39 -6.49 -5.59 -8.69
N ARG A 40 -5.31 -5.57 -9.31
CA ARG A 40 -4.32 -4.48 -9.18
C ARG A 40 -4.91 -3.07 -9.29
N TRP A 41 -5.82 -2.84 -10.24
CA TRP A 41 -6.45 -1.52 -10.42
C TRP A 41 -7.29 -1.10 -9.20
N HIS A 42 -7.94 -2.05 -8.52
CA HIS A 42 -8.75 -1.79 -7.34
C HIS A 42 -7.85 -1.46 -6.15
N LEU A 43 -6.77 -2.22 -5.96
CA LEU A 43 -5.80 -1.94 -4.90
C LEU A 43 -5.13 -0.57 -5.07
N VAL A 44 -4.72 -0.23 -6.30
CA VAL A 44 -4.21 1.11 -6.63
C VAL A 44 -5.25 2.19 -6.28
N TRP A 45 -6.51 1.98 -6.67
CA TRP A 45 -7.59 2.92 -6.38
C TRP A 45 -7.82 3.12 -4.87
N CYS A 46 -7.75 2.04 -4.07
CA CYS A 46 -7.84 2.12 -2.62
C CYS A 46 -6.69 2.96 -2.04
N LEU A 47 -5.46 2.67 -2.45
CA LEU A 47 -4.26 3.35 -1.94
C LEU A 47 -4.23 4.84 -2.32
N GLU A 48 -4.65 5.21 -3.53
CA GLU A 48 -4.70 6.63 -3.97
C GLU A 48 -5.69 7.47 -3.16
N ARG A 49 -6.64 6.82 -2.50
CA ARG A 49 -7.73 7.44 -1.74
C ARG A 49 -7.54 7.33 -0.23
N MET A 50 -6.40 6.78 0.21
CA MET A 50 -6.06 6.77 1.63
C MET A 50 -5.96 8.19 2.18
N ASP A 51 -6.47 8.37 3.39
CA ASP A 51 -6.26 9.57 4.17
C ASP A 51 -4.97 9.44 5.00
N PRO A 52 -4.09 10.46 5.00
CA PRO A 52 -2.90 10.44 5.86
C PRO A 52 -3.29 10.30 7.33
N GLY A 53 -2.67 9.36 8.03
CA GLY A 53 -2.98 9.05 9.42
C GLY A 53 -4.05 7.97 9.63
N GLU A 54 -4.71 7.51 8.56
CA GLU A 54 -5.61 6.35 8.60
C GLU A 54 -4.98 5.17 7.83
N PRO A 55 -4.22 4.29 8.51
CA PRO A 55 -3.64 3.13 7.86
C PRO A 55 -4.71 2.11 7.48
N ILE A 56 -4.46 1.37 6.40
CA ILE A 56 -5.32 0.27 5.96
C ILE A 56 -4.60 -1.07 6.12
N ASP A 57 -5.35 -2.11 6.45
CA ASP A 57 -4.84 -3.47 6.53
C ASP A 57 -5.11 -4.20 5.19
N VAL A 58 -4.08 -4.84 4.65
CA VAL A 58 -4.11 -5.61 3.40
C VAL A 58 -3.50 -6.99 3.68
N GLY A 59 -4.37 -7.95 4.02
CA GLY A 59 -3.91 -9.25 4.52
C GLY A 59 -3.13 -9.09 5.83
N GLU A 60 -1.87 -9.56 5.83
CA GLU A 60 -0.95 -9.40 6.96
C GLU A 60 -0.09 -8.12 6.89
N ALA A 61 -0.25 -7.31 5.84
CA ALA A 61 0.45 -6.04 5.69
C ALA A 61 -0.40 -4.87 6.18
N ARG A 62 0.24 -3.85 6.76
CA ARG A 62 -0.40 -2.59 7.14
C ARG A 62 0.22 -1.46 6.33
N VAL A 63 -0.61 -0.67 5.66
CA VAL A 63 -0.17 0.40 4.76
C VAL A 63 -0.47 1.75 5.39
N HIS A 64 0.54 2.62 5.44
CA HIS A 64 0.47 3.97 5.96
C HIS A 64 0.74 4.96 4.84
N LEU A 65 -0.04 6.04 4.78
CA LEU A 65 0.22 7.18 3.90
C LEU A 65 0.84 8.33 4.70
N ILE A 66 2.08 8.68 4.37
CA ILE A 66 2.80 9.81 4.93
C ILE A 66 2.87 10.91 3.88
N ARG A 67 2.40 12.12 4.20
CA ARG A 67 2.60 13.32 3.36
C ARG A 67 3.68 14.17 4.02
N GLY A 68 4.87 14.24 3.41
CA GLY A 68 5.94 15.18 3.80
C GLY A 68 5.72 16.55 3.19
#